data_AF-A0A0E4BYR6-F1
#
_entry.id   AF-A0A0E4BYR6-F1
#
_cell.length_a   1.000
_cell.length_b   1.000
_cell.length_c   1.000
_cell.angle_alpha   90.00
_cell.angle_beta   90.00
_cell.angle_gamma   90.00
#
_symmetry.space_group_name_H-M   'P 1'
#
loop_
_entity.id
_entity.type
_entity.pdbx_description
1 polymer ?
#
loop_
_entity_poly.entity_id
_entity_poly.type
_entity_poly.pdbx_seq_one_letter_code
_entity_poly.pdbx_strand_id
1 'polypeptide(L)'
;MTIRRTKVRCCSLRSGDVNAYIKDVTGEDFSAKDFRTWAGTVLAALALSEFKKYDSQAEAKRNVVAAIESVSKQLGNTPAICRKCYVHPEVLDAYMSVSGAFLPFD
;
A
#
# COMPACT_ATOMS: atom_id res chain seq x y z
N MET A 1 -38.44 1.37 34.88
CA MET A 1 -38.16 1.52 33.43
C MET A 1 -36.95 0.65 33.10
N THR A 2 -37.16 -0.56 32.58
CA THR A 2 -36.10 -1.56 32.40
C THR A 2 -35.56 -1.50 30.98
N ILE A 3 -34.32 -1.03 30.80
CA ILE A 3 -33.65 -0.99 29.52
C ILE A 3 -33.34 -2.43 29.09
N ARG A 4 -34.08 -2.96 28.10
CA ARG A 4 -33.73 -4.23 27.44
C ARG A 4 -32.50 -3.97 26.56
N ARG A 5 -31.33 -4.44 27.00
CA ARG A 5 -30.13 -4.49 26.14
C ARG A 5 -30.42 -5.46 24.99
N THR A 6 -30.62 -4.94 23.78
CA THR A 6 -30.68 -5.74 22.56
C THR A 6 -29.35 -6.48 22.43
N LYS A 7 -29.38 -7.81 22.49
CA LYS A 7 -28.20 -8.65 22.31
C LYS A 7 -27.73 -8.50 20.87
N VAL A 8 -26.72 -7.67 20.64
CA VAL A 8 -26.03 -7.60 19.35
C VAL A 8 -25.45 -8.99 19.07
N ARG A 9 -25.88 -9.61 17.98
CA ARG A 9 -25.38 -10.92 17.56
C ARG A 9 -24.00 -10.71 16.95
N CYS A 10 -22.96 -10.98 17.73
CA CYS A 10 -21.59 -11.01 17.22
C CYS A 10 -21.39 -12.34 16.47
N CYS A 11 -21.28 -12.29 15.14
CA CYS A 11 -20.87 -13.43 14.33
C CYS A 11 -19.36 -13.34 14.08
N SER A 12 -18.66 -14.47 14.03
CA SER A 12 -17.23 -14.48 13.72
C SER A 12 -17.01 -14.30 12.22
N LEU A 13 -16.15 -13.35 11.85
CA LEU A 13 -15.64 -13.19 10.49
C LEU A 13 -14.23 -13.78 10.42
N ARG A 14 -14.00 -14.62 9.42
CA ARG A 14 -12.72 -15.26 9.09
C ARG A 14 -12.18 -14.67 7.79
N SER A 15 -10.90 -14.91 7.52
CA SER A 15 -10.26 -14.48 6.27
C SER A 15 -10.95 -15.03 5.02
N GLY A 16 -11.51 -16.25 5.11
CA GLY A 16 -12.28 -16.86 4.02
C GLY A 16 -13.53 -16.06 3.65
N ASP A 17 -14.23 -15.47 4.64
CA ASP A 17 -15.44 -14.69 4.40
C ASP A 17 -15.12 -13.40 3.62
N VAL A 18 -13.99 -12.76 3.97
CA VAL A 18 -13.51 -11.55 3.28
C VAL A 18 -13.11 -11.86 1.83
N ASN A 19 -12.33 -12.93 1.61
CA ASN A 19 -11.90 -13.29 0.27
C ASN A 19 -13.05 -13.77 -0.61
N ALA A 20 -14.04 -14.48 -0.04
CA ALA A 20 -15.25 -14.87 -0.74
C ALA A 20 -16.05 -13.63 -1.19
N TYR A 21 -16.19 -12.65 -0.31
CA TYR A 21 -16.84 -11.38 -0.66
C TYR A 21 -16.08 -10.62 -1.74
N ILE A 22 -14.75 -10.51 -1.65
CA ILE A 22 -13.94 -9.85 -2.69
C ILE A 22 -14.20 -10.50 -4.05
N LYS A 23 -14.13 -11.83 -4.13
CA LYS A 23 -14.36 -12.57 -5.37
C LYS A 23 -15.77 -12.36 -5.92
N ASP A 24 -16.78 -12.35 -5.05
CA ASP A 24 -18.18 -12.13 -5.43
C ASP A 24 -18.39 -10.74 -6.05
N VAL A 25 -17.82 -9.68 -5.46
CA VAL A 25 -18.02 -8.31 -5.95
C VAL A 25 -17.14 -7.93 -7.12
N THR A 26 -15.97 -8.56 -7.28
CA THR A 26 -15.08 -8.28 -8.41
C THR A 26 -15.35 -9.17 -9.63
N GLY A 27 -15.88 -10.38 -9.42
CA GLY A 27 -15.98 -11.40 -10.46
C GLY A 27 -14.63 -12.00 -10.88
N GLU A 28 -13.55 -11.63 -10.20
CA GLU A 28 -12.17 -11.94 -10.54
C GLU A 28 -11.47 -12.64 -9.36
N ASP A 29 -10.37 -13.34 -9.63
CA ASP A 29 -9.57 -14.04 -8.61
C ASP A 29 -8.64 -13.09 -7.81
N PHE A 30 -9.21 -12.00 -7.29
CA PHE A 30 -8.55 -11.12 -6.33
C PHE A 30 -8.74 -11.60 -4.89
N SER A 31 -7.78 -11.22 -4.06
CA SER A 31 -7.77 -11.49 -2.62
C SER A 31 -7.45 -10.24 -1.81
N ALA A 32 -7.64 -10.31 -0.51
CA ALA A 32 -7.23 -9.24 0.41
C ALA A 32 -5.72 -8.91 0.31
N LYS A 33 -4.89 -9.85 -0.17
CA LYS A 33 -3.46 -9.63 -0.37
C LYS A 33 -3.20 -8.65 -1.52
N ASP A 34 -3.97 -8.74 -2.61
CA ASP A 34 -3.78 -7.90 -3.79
C ASP A 34 -4.05 -6.43 -3.46
N PHE A 35 -5.07 -6.17 -2.63
CA PHE A 35 -5.32 -4.83 -2.08
C PHE A 35 -4.17 -4.31 -1.24
N ARG A 36 -3.46 -5.16 -0.49
CA ARG A 36 -2.26 -4.72 0.27
C ARG A 36 -1.12 -4.35 -0.67
N THR A 37 -0.95 -5.06 -1.79
CA THR A 37 0.07 -4.74 -2.79
C THR A 37 -0.29 -3.45 -3.56
N TRP A 38 -1.57 -3.28 -3.93
CA TRP A 38 -2.06 -2.03 -4.52
C TRP A 38 -1.84 -0.85 -3.56
N ALA A 39 -2.29 -0.97 -2.31
CA ALA A 39 -2.15 0.08 -1.31
C ALA A 39 -0.68 0.40 -1.01
N GLY A 40 0.19 -0.62 -0.89
CA GLY A 40 1.62 -0.41 -0.69
C GLY A 40 2.28 0.35 -1.84
N THR A 41 1.88 0.05 -3.07
CA THR A 41 2.35 0.73 -4.28
C THR A 41 1.88 2.19 -4.33
N VAL A 42 0.59 2.45 -4.06
CA VAL A 42 0.03 3.81 -4.02
C VAL A 42 0.69 4.65 -2.92
N LEU A 43 0.86 4.10 -1.71
CA LEU A 43 1.52 4.80 -0.61
C LEU A 43 2.98 5.11 -0.93
N ALA A 44 3.69 4.21 -1.63
CA ALA A 44 5.05 4.46 -2.07
C ALA A 44 5.09 5.61 -3.09
N ALA A 45 4.21 5.60 -4.09
CA ALA A 45 4.12 6.68 -5.08
C ALA A 45 3.81 8.03 -4.42
N LEU A 46 2.88 8.06 -3.47
CA LEU A 46 2.54 9.28 -2.72
C LEU A 46 3.74 9.78 -1.92
N ALA A 47 4.39 8.90 -1.14
CA ALA A 47 5.58 9.27 -0.38
C ALA A 47 6.72 9.78 -1.28
N LEU A 48 6.89 9.18 -2.46
CA LEU A 48 7.88 9.63 -3.44
C LEU A 48 7.54 11.01 -4.03
N SER A 49 6.27 11.31 -4.26
CA SER A 49 5.83 12.60 -4.79
C SER A 49 6.06 13.78 -3.83
N GLU A 50 6.21 13.52 -2.53
CA GLU A 50 6.56 14.55 -1.54
C GLU A 50 8.00 15.07 -1.74
N PHE A 51 8.88 14.26 -2.34
CA PHE A 51 10.22 14.67 -2.72
C PHE A 51 10.19 15.41 -4.07
N LYS A 52 9.94 16.72 -4.03
CA LYS A 52 9.72 17.59 -5.21
C LYS A 52 10.73 17.38 -6.35
N LYS A 53 12.02 17.41 -6.07
CA LYS A 53 13.14 17.27 -7.02
C LYS A 53 14.33 16.66 -6.29
N TYR A 54 15.18 15.97 -7.03
CA TYR A 54 16.47 15.51 -6.58
C TYR A 54 17.54 15.91 -7.59
N ASP A 55 18.73 16.25 -7.11
CA ASP A 55 19.83 16.76 -7.95
C ASP A 55 20.86 15.68 -8.28
N SER A 56 20.67 14.46 -7.75
CA SER A 56 21.57 13.34 -8.01
C SER A 56 20.89 11.97 -7.87
N GLN A 57 21.47 10.97 -8.54
CA GLN A 57 21.07 9.57 -8.38
C GLN A 57 21.26 9.03 -6.96
N ALA A 58 22.21 9.59 -6.19
CA ALA A 58 22.41 9.23 -4.79
C ALA A 58 21.26 9.75 -3.90
N GLU A 59 20.75 10.95 -4.19
CA GLU A 59 19.58 11.50 -3.53
C GLU A 59 18.29 10.75 -3.90
N ALA A 60 18.09 10.41 -5.18
CA ALA A 60 16.97 9.59 -5.60
C ALA A 60 16.89 8.25 -4.82
N LYS A 61 18.03 7.57 -4.66
CA LYS A 61 18.14 6.34 -3.88
C LYS A 61 17.79 6.54 -2.41
N ARG A 62 18.21 7.65 -1.79
CA ARG A 62 17.85 7.98 -0.40
C ARG A 62 16.35 8.23 -0.26
N ASN A 63 15.73 8.90 -1.22
CA ASN A 63 14.29 9.15 -1.21
C ASN A 63 13.49 7.85 -1.35
N VAL A 64 13.93 6.93 -2.22
CA VAL A 64 13.35 5.58 -2.33
C VAL A 64 13.43 4.80 -1.01
N VAL A 65 14.58 4.83 -0.33
CA VAL A 65 14.74 4.18 0.97
C VAL A 65 13.78 4.78 2.00
N ALA A 66 13.72 6.11 2.10
CA ALA A 66 12.83 6.81 3.02
C ALA A 66 11.34 6.51 2.75
N ALA A 67 10.94 6.48 1.47
CA ALA A 67 9.58 6.12 1.08
C ALA A 67 9.23 4.68 1.49
N ILE A 68 10.10 3.71 1.20
CA ILE A 68 9.89 2.31 1.59
C ILE A 68 9.81 2.17 3.12
N GLU A 69 10.66 2.87 3.87
CA GLU A 69 10.60 2.86 5.33
C GLU A 69 9.27 3.39 5.85
N SER A 70 8.76 4.49 5.28
CA SER A 70 7.44 5.04 5.61
C SER A 70 6.32 4.04 5.35
N VAL A 71 6.25 3.45 4.16
CA VAL A 71 5.22 2.47 3.80
C VAL A 71 5.32 1.21 4.66
N SER A 72 6.54 0.75 4.96
CA SER A 72 6.76 -0.44 5.78
C SER A 72 6.16 -0.30 7.19
N LYS A 73 6.29 0.90 7.80
CA LYS A 73 5.69 1.23 9.09
C LYS A 73 4.17 1.20 9.03
N GLN A 74 3.58 1.74 7.96
CA GLN A 74 2.12 1.74 7.78
C GLN A 74 1.55 0.33 7.56
N LEU A 75 2.26 -0.52 6.82
CA LEU A 75 1.82 -1.89 6.54
C LEU A 75 2.18 -2.90 7.64
N GLY A 76 2.95 -2.50 8.65
CA GLY A 76 3.43 -3.36 9.73
C GLY A 76 4.41 -4.45 9.27
N ASN A 77 5.22 -4.17 8.25
CA ASN A 77 6.20 -5.11 7.70
C ASN A 77 7.63 -4.53 7.79
N THR A 78 8.65 -5.36 7.58
CA THR A 78 10.03 -4.84 7.44
C THR A 78 10.20 -4.12 6.09
N PRO A 79 11.12 -3.15 5.96
CA PRO A 79 11.40 -2.48 4.69
C PRO A 79 11.71 -3.45 3.55
N ALA A 80 12.47 -4.51 3.83
CA ALA A 80 12.81 -5.54 2.85
C ALA A 80 11.57 -6.29 2.32
N ILE A 81 10.65 -6.68 3.23
CA ILE A 81 9.41 -7.35 2.85
C ILE A 81 8.47 -6.37 2.12
N CYS A 82 8.38 -5.11 2.59
CA CYS A 82 7.59 -4.07 1.94
C CYS A 82 8.01 -3.88 0.47
N ARG A 83 9.32 -3.67 0.25
CA ARG A 83 9.88 -3.50 -1.10
C ARG A 83 9.65 -4.71 -1.98
N LYS A 84 9.81 -5.92 -1.45
CA LYS A 84 9.73 -7.16 -2.25
C LYS A 84 8.30 -7.58 -2.58
N CYS A 85 7.34 -7.36 -1.68
CA CYS A 85 6.02 -7.99 -1.75
C CYS A 85 4.87 -7.02 -1.95
N TYR A 86 5.05 -5.73 -1.63
CA TYR A 86 3.95 -4.76 -1.54
C TYR A 86 4.14 -3.52 -2.39
N VAL A 87 5.33 -3.24 -2.90
CA VAL A 87 5.60 -2.09 -3.76
C VAL A 87 5.95 -2.60 -5.16
N HIS A 88 5.21 -2.14 -6.17
CA HIS A 88 5.51 -2.46 -7.55
C HIS A 88 6.84 -1.82 -7.99
N PRO A 89 7.79 -2.57 -8.57
CA PRO A 89 9.12 -2.05 -8.90
C PRO A 89 9.08 -0.90 -9.90
N GLU A 90 8.15 -0.91 -10.85
CA GLU A 90 8.04 0.15 -11.87
C GLU A 90 7.79 1.53 -11.29
N VAL A 91 7.14 1.64 -10.12
CA VAL A 91 6.97 2.94 -9.44
C VAL A 91 8.32 3.48 -8.97
N LEU A 92 9.18 2.60 -8.47
CA LEU A 92 10.52 2.97 -8.01
C LEU A 92 11.42 3.31 -9.21
N ASP A 93 11.33 2.51 -10.28
CA ASP A 93 12.12 2.72 -11.49
C ASP A 93 11.72 4.01 -12.21
N ALA A 94 10.42 4.28 -12.32
CA ALA A 94 9.89 5.54 -12.83
C ALA A 94 10.44 6.73 -12.05
N TYR A 95 10.36 6.68 -10.71
CA TYR A 95 10.92 7.73 -9.85
C TYR A 95 12.42 7.95 -10.08
N MET A 96 13.22 6.88 -10.25
CA MET A 96 14.67 7.00 -10.45
C MET A 96 15.07 7.48 -11.86
N SER A 97 14.20 7.31 -12.85
CA SER A 97 14.44 7.69 -14.24
C SER A 97 14.17 9.15 -14.57
N VAL A 98 13.35 9.84 -13.76
CA VAL A 98 12.93 11.22 -14.02
C VAL A 98 13.83 12.19 -13.24
N SER A 99 14.72 12.91 -13.93
CA SER A 99 15.58 13.97 -13.34
C SER A 99 14.81 15.21 -12.83
N GLY A 100 13.52 15.08 -12.53
CA GLY A 100 12.57 16.17 -12.31
C GLY A 100 11.43 15.77 -11.36
N ALA A 101 10.32 16.54 -11.36
CA ALA A 101 9.23 16.29 -10.43
C ALA A 101 8.50 14.98 -10.76
N PHE A 102 8.50 14.04 -9.82
CA PHE A 102 7.73 12.81 -9.91
C PHE A 102 6.27 13.11 -9.62
N LEU A 103 5.44 13.09 -10.67
CA LEU A 103 4.00 13.25 -10.57
C LEU A 103 3.34 11.92 -10.95
N PRO A 104 2.87 11.14 -9.96
CA PRO A 104 2.37 9.78 -10.21
C PRO A 104 0.97 9.70 -10.88
N PHE A 105 0.36 10.84 -11.24
CA PHE A 105 -1.05 10.91 -11.65
C PHE A 105 -1.36 11.85 -12.83
N ASP A 106 -0.36 12.24 -13.64
CA ASP A 106 -0.59 13.01 -14.87
C ASP A 106 -0.99 12.12 -16.05
#